data_AF-A0A9P7W0H4-F1
#
_entry.id   AF-A0A9P7W0H4-F1
#
_cell.length_a   1.000
_cell.length_b   1.000
_cell.length_c   1.000
_cell.angle_alpha   90.00
_cell.angle_beta   90.00
_cell.angle_gamma   90.00
#
_symmetry.space_group_name_H-M   'P 1'
#
loop_
_entity.id
_entity.type
_entity.pdbx_description
1 polymer ?
#
loop_
_entity_poly.entity_id
_entity_poly.type
_entity_poly.pdbx_seq_one_letter_code
_entity_poly.pdbx_strand_id
1 'polypeptide(L)'
;MDEQRTRSENKQPNFLPTNSDLEHNEVSRIPSLRVVSFFLRSQYVHVPKSELDEVQLRQLEEHEISQGPLSVLQQAVRNHAQVLISLRNDKKLLARVKAFDRHSNMVLENVKEMWTEIPKGKNKKPVNKDRFISKMFLR
;
A
#
# COMPACT_ATOMS: atom_id res chain seq x y z
N MET A 1 -27.58 -75.86 27.12
CA MET A 1 -26.73 -75.93 28.33
C MET A 1 -25.50 -75.09 28.07
N ASP A 2 -25.61 -73.80 27.76
CA ASP A 2 -26.15 -72.62 28.50
C ASP A 2 -24.93 -71.77 28.92
N GLU A 3 -24.71 -70.62 28.28
CA GLU A 3 -24.93 -69.24 28.81
C GLU A 3 -24.05 -68.91 30.03
N GLN A 4 -23.24 -67.84 30.09
CA GLN A 4 -23.55 -66.40 29.95
C GLN A 4 -22.28 -65.59 29.52
N ARG A 5 -22.33 -64.64 28.56
CA ARG A 5 -22.37 -63.14 28.67
C ARG A 5 -21.30 -62.50 29.60
N THR A 6 -20.46 -61.53 29.17
CA THR A 6 -20.82 -60.10 28.92
C THR A 6 -19.85 -59.29 28.00
N ARG A 7 -20.44 -58.48 27.09
CA ARG A 7 -20.09 -57.15 26.46
C ARG A 7 -18.64 -56.60 26.53
N SER A 8 -17.90 -56.34 25.44
CA SER A 8 -18.00 -55.34 24.32
C SER A 8 -17.52 -53.91 24.65
N GLU A 9 -16.43 -53.43 24.02
CA GLU A 9 -16.43 -52.30 23.05
C GLU A 9 -15.02 -51.91 22.54
N ASN A 10 -14.95 -51.69 21.22
CA ASN A 10 -13.83 -51.19 20.43
C ASN A 10 -13.66 -49.68 20.63
N LYS A 11 -12.42 -49.17 20.73
CA LYS A 11 -12.14 -47.73 20.70
C LYS A 11 -11.13 -47.37 19.60
N GLN A 12 -11.65 -46.84 18.50
CA GLN A 12 -10.86 -46.07 17.53
C GLN A 12 -10.48 -44.70 18.13
N PRO A 13 -9.31 -44.12 17.82
CA PRO A 13 -9.08 -42.69 18.02
C PRO A 13 -9.46 -41.91 16.76
N ASN A 14 -10.62 -41.26 16.79
CA ASN A 14 -10.96 -40.15 15.89
C ASN A 14 -10.75 -38.85 16.65
N PHE A 15 -9.95 -37.89 16.17
CA PHE A 15 -10.22 -36.45 16.35
C PHE A 15 -9.53 -35.63 15.25
N LEU A 16 -10.29 -35.26 14.22
CA LEU A 16 -10.11 -34.02 13.47
C LEU A 16 -10.67 -32.88 14.34
N PRO A 17 -10.02 -31.72 14.47
CA PRO A 17 -10.64 -30.58 15.15
C PRO A 17 -11.74 -29.98 14.28
N THR A 18 -12.96 -29.93 14.82
CA THR A 18 -14.15 -29.33 14.24
C THR A 18 -14.26 -27.84 14.56
N ASN A 19 -14.85 -27.10 13.62
CA ASN A 19 -15.24 -25.69 13.76
C ASN A 19 -16.19 -25.48 14.95
N SER A 20 -15.73 -24.87 16.05
CA SER A 20 -16.62 -24.42 17.12
C SER A 20 -16.00 -23.38 18.06
N ASP A 21 -15.34 -22.34 17.53
CA ASP A 21 -15.03 -21.14 18.32
C ASP A 21 -15.45 -19.88 17.54
N LEU A 22 -16.75 -19.80 17.25
CA LEU A 22 -17.42 -18.59 16.77
C LEU A 22 -18.53 -18.17 17.74
N GLU A 23 -18.34 -16.96 18.26
CA GLU A 23 -19.32 -15.90 18.50
C GLU A 23 -19.98 -15.70 19.89
N HIS A 24 -19.92 -14.41 20.26
CA HIS A 24 -20.67 -13.62 21.26
C HIS A 24 -20.20 -13.76 22.73
N ASN A 25 -19.93 -12.70 23.51
CA ASN A 25 -20.50 -11.35 23.58
C ASN A 25 -19.55 -10.54 24.53
N GLU A 26 -19.16 -9.29 24.32
CA GLU A 26 -19.91 -8.12 24.77
C GLU A 26 -19.32 -6.82 24.17
N VAL A 27 -20.14 -6.11 23.41
CA VAL A 27 -19.98 -4.69 23.12
C VAL A 27 -20.66 -3.91 24.24
N SER A 28 -19.88 -3.28 25.14
CA SER A 28 -20.21 -1.96 25.73
C SER A 28 -19.22 -1.57 26.83
N ARG A 29 -18.36 -0.58 26.53
CA ARG A 29 -17.89 0.48 27.45
C ARG A 29 -16.86 1.35 26.73
N ILE A 30 -17.29 2.54 26.31
CA ILE A 30 -16.38 3.66 26.05
C ILE A 30 -16.52 4.58 27.28
N PRO A 31 -15.41 5.01 27.91
CA PRO A 31 -15.06 6.41 27.79
C PRO A 31 -13.56 6.65 27.50
N SER A 32 -13.34 7.51 26.51
CA SER A 32 -12.24 8.47 26.35
C SER A 32 -10.79 8.02 26.57
N LEU A 33 -10.20 7.31 25.60
CA LEU A 33 -8.76 7.45 25.32
C LEU A 33 -8.53 7.34 23.81
N ARG A 34 -8.33 8.51 23.17
CA ARG A 34 -7.83 8.62 21.80
C ARG A 34 -6.33 8.25 21.76
N VAL A 35 -5.97 6.98 21.96
CA VAL A 35 -4.59 6.50 21.69
C VAL A 35 -4.59 5.00 21.33
N VAL A 36 -5.27 4.60 20.26
CA VAL A 36 -5.03 3.28 19.66
C VAL A 36 -5.12 3.40 18.13
N SER A 37 -4.08 3.94 17.51
CA SER A 37 -3.90 3.88 16.05
C SER A 37 -2.43 3.72 15.70
N PHE A 38 -1.73 2.78 16.35
CA PHE A 38 -0.29 2.62 16.10
C PHE A 38 0.19 1.20 15.79
N PHE A 39 -0.66 0.17 15.78
CA PHE A 39 -0.11 -1.19 15.65
C PHE A 39 -1.04 -2.23 15.01
N LEU A 40 -1.44 -2.00 13.76
CA LEU A 40 -1.64 -3.11 12.82
C LEU A 40 -0.48 -3.06 11.82
N ARG A 41 0.72 -3.35 12.33
CA ARG A 41 1.91 -3.54 11.50
C ARG A 41 1.77 -4.91 10.84
N SER A 42 1.98 -4.99 9.53
CA SER A 42 2.00 -6.30 8.85
C SER A 42 2.99 -7.23 9.54
N GLN A 43 2.59 -8.48 9.80
CA GLN A 43 3.39 -9.47 10.52
C GLN A 43 4.72 -9.81 9.81
N TYR A 44 4.85 -9.38 8.55
CA TYR A 44 6.02 -9.62 7.70
C TYR A 44 7.04 -8.49 7.70
N VAL A 45 6.78 -7.34 8.35
CA VAL A 45 7.70 -6.17 8.33
C VAL A 45 9.04 -6.45 9.02
N HIS A 46 9.08 -7.43 9.92
CA HIS A 46 10.29 -7.84 10.64
C HIS A 46 10.97 -9.09 10.05
N VAL A 47 10.35 -9.73 9.06
CA VAL A 47 10.88 -10.93 8.42
C VAL A 47 11.82 -10.48 7.29
N PRO A 48 13.06 -11.01 7.20
CA PRO A 48 13.95 -10.66 6.11
C PRO A 48 13.33 -11.07 4.78
N LYS A 49 13.40 -10.18 3.77
CA LYS A 49 12.77 -10.38 2.46
C LYS A 49 13.24 -11.66 1.73
N SER A 50 14.39 -12.21 2.11
CA SER A 50 14.93 -13.47 1.57
C SER A 50 14.17 -14.73 2.01
N GLU A 51 13.38 -14.64 3.09
CA GLU A 51 12.65 -15.78 3.67
C GLU A 51 11.15 -15.76 3.31
N LEU A 52 10.71 -14.76 2.55
CA LEU A 52 9.31 -14.60 2.16
C LEU A 52 9.02 -15.28 0.83
N ASP A 53 7.87 -15.95 0.77
CA ASP A 53 7.31 -16.47 -0.48
C ASP A 53 6.78 -15.32 -1.37
N GLU A 54 6.62 -15.54 -2.67
CA GLU A 54 6.26 -14.48 -3.63
C GLU A 54 4.94 -13.77 -3.26
N VAL A 55 3.96 -14.54 -2.74
CA VAL A 55 2.68 -14.02 -2.30
C VAL A 55 2.84 -13.09 -1.09
N GLN A 56 3.68 -13.48 -0.14
CA GLN A 56 3.93 -12.70 1.07
C GLN A 56 4.70 -11.42 0.74
N LEU A 57 5.62 -11.48 -0.23
CA LEU A 57 6.36 -10.31 -0.69
C LEU A 57 5.43 -9.28 -1.34
N ARG A 58 4.45 -9.71 -2.15
CA ARG A 58 3.40 -8.83 -2.69
C ARG A 58 2.56 -8.19 -1.59
N GLN A 59 2.14 -8.97 -0.60
CA GLN A 59 1.35 -8.45 0.54
C GLN A 59 2.14 -7.42 1.34
N LEU A 60 3.45 -7.65 1.54
CA LEU A 60 4.34 -6.69 2.18
C LEU A 60 4.44 -5.40 1.35
N GLU A 61 4.65 -5.49 0.03
CA GLU A 61 4.71 -4.33 -0.87
C GLU A 61 3.39 -3.52 -0.84
N GLU A 62 2.23 -4.19 -0.90
CA GLU A 62 0.93 -3.52 -0.82
C GLU A 62 0.72 -2.81 0.53
N HIS A 63 1.17 -3.43 1.62
CA HIS A 63 1.14 -2.81 2.94
C HIS A 63 2.07 -1.59 3.02
N GLU A 64 3.30 -1.69 2.51
CA GLU A 64 4.26 -0.59 2.45
C GLU A 64 3.73 0.58 1.60
N ILE A 65 3.07 0.29 0.48
CA ILE A 65 2.48 1.32 -0.39
C ILE A 65 1.27 1.99 0.29
N SER A 66 0.41 1.23 0.95
CA SER A 66 -0.84 1.76 1.52
C SER A 66 -0.66 2.49 2.85
N GLN A 67 0.29 2.06 3.69
CA GLN A 67 0.55 2.63 5.02
C GLN A 67 1.82 3.49 5.08
N GLY A 68 2.66 3.44 4.04
CA GLY A 68 3.92 4.17 3.98
C GLY A 68 3.82 5.57 3.34
N PRO A 69 4.97 6.22 3.10
CA PRO A 69 5.02 7.56 2.49
C PRO A 69 4.46 7.62 1.07
N LEU A 70 4.45 6.49 0.34
CA LEU A 70 3.86 6.40 -1.00
C LEU A 70 2.32 6.39 -0.99
N SER A 71 1.69 6.25 0.17
CA SER A 71 0.22 6.28 0.31
C SER A 71 -0.39 7.59 -0.21
N VAL A 72 0.35 8.70 -0.15
CA VAL A 72 -0.06 9.99 -0.73
C VAL A 72 -0.24 9.92 -2.24
N LEU A 73 0.62 9.18 -2.93
CA LEU A 73 0.49 8.95 -4.38
C LEU A 73 -0.68 8.02 -4.67
N GLN A 74 -0.93 7.02 -3.82
CA GLN A 74 -2.10 6.16 -3.95
C GLN A 74 -3.41 6.91 -3.77
N GLN A 75 -3.46 7.88 -2.85
CA GLN A 75 -4.58 8.79 -2.70
C GLN A 75 -4.70 9.72 -3.92
N ALA A 76 -3.58 10.23 -4.44
CA ALA A 76 -3.58 11.09 -5.63
C ALA A 76 -4.13 10.38 -6.88
N VAL A 77 -3.76 9.11 -7.10
CA VAL A 77 -4.31 8.29 -8.19
C VAL A 77 -5.82 8.06 -8.01
N ARG A 78 -6.25 7.64 -6.81
CA ARG A 78 -7.66 7.37 -6.50
C ARG A 78 -8.56 8.60 -6.68
N ASN A 79 -8.10 9.75 -6.21
CA ASN A 79 -8.87 11.00 -6.27
C ASN A 79 -8.68 11.74 -7.60
N HIS A 80 -7.88 11.19 -8.53
CA HIS A 80 -7.40 11.91 -9.71
C HIS A 80 -6.86 13.30 -9.37
N ALA A 81 -6.19 13.46 -8.23
CA ALA A 81 -5.70 14.74 -7.76
C ALA A 81 -4.54 15.26 -8.63
N GLN A 82 -4.43 16.59 -8.70
CA GLN A 82 -3.32 17.22 -9.40
C GLN A 82 -2.09 17.26 -8.48
N VAL A 83 -0.95 16.84 -9.00
CA VAL A 83 0.32 16.79 -8.26
C VAL A 83 1.35 17.71 -8.93
N LEU A 84 2.17 18.36 -8.10
CA LEU A 84 3.33 19.12 -8.53
C LEU A 84 4.59 18.30 -8.20
N ILE A 85 5.35 17.92 -9.22
CA ILE A 85 6.57 17.10 -9.11
C ILE A 85 7.77 17.98 -9.46
N SER A 86 8.74 18.08 -8.56
CA SER A 86 10.01 18.76 -8.83
C SER A 86 11.06 17.74 -9.28
N LEU A 87 11.69 17.96 -10.42
CA LEU A 87 12.70 17.08 -11.00
C LEU A 87 14.12 17.54 -10.64
N ARG A 88 15.10 16.64 -10.85
CA ARG A 88 16.53 16.93 -10.65
C ARG A 88 17.10 17.94 -11.64
N ASN A 89 16.48 18.10 -12.81
CA ASN A 89 16.90 19.05 -13.84
C ASN A 89 16.31 20.46 -13.63
N ASP A 90 15.90 20.79 -12.39
CA ASP A 90 15.27 22.06 -12.00
C ASP A 90 13.96 22.40 -12.76
N LYS A 91 13.35 21.41 -13.42
CA LYS A 91 12.02 21.53 -14.00
C LYS A 91 10.96 21.07 -13.03
N LYS A 92 9.75 21.62 -13.19
CA LYS A 92 8.56 21.22 -12.42
C LYS A 92 7.50 20.67 -13.36
N LEU A 93 6.85 19.59 -12.97
CA LEU A 93 5.72 18.99 -13.68
C LEU A 93 4.46 19.19 -12.86
N LEU A 94 3.42 19.75 -13.46
CA LEU A 94 2.08 19.76 -12.91
C LEU A 94 1.25 18.73 -13.69
N ALA A 95 0.83 17.66 -13.04
CA ALA A 95 0.27 16.49 -13.73
C ALA A 95 -0.78 15.77 -12.88
N ARG A 96 -1.46 14.79 -13.47
CA ARG A 96 -2.23 13.77 -12.74
C ARG A 96 -1.55 12.42 -12.88
N VAL A 97 -1.44 11.69 -11.78
CA VAL A 97 -0.83 10.35 -11.76
C VAL A 97 -1.90 9.33 -12.15
N LYS A 98 -1.59 8.49 -13.14
CA LYS A 98 -2.43 7.33 -13.51
C LYS A 98 -1.97 6.04 -12.84
N ALA A 99 -0.66 5.86 -12.73
CA ALA A 99 -0.06 4.73 -12.05
C ALA A 99 1.31 5.14 -11.48
N PHE A 100 1.75 4.44 -10.45
CA PHE A 100 3.10 4.57 -9.89
C PHE A 100 3.60 3.18 -9.45
N ASP A 101 4.91 3.06 -9.23
CA ASP A 101 5.52 1.85 -8.67
C ASP A 101 6.31 2.16 -7.38
N ARG A 102 6.94 1.12 -6.81
CA ARG A 102 7.77 1.23 -5.61
C ARG A 102 9.01 2.12 -5.76
N HIS A 103 9.49 2.34 -6.98
CA HIS A 103 10.64 3.21 -7.25
C HIS A 103 10.22 4.66 -7.49
N SER A 104 8.92 4.97 -7.36
CA SER A 104 8.34 6.25 -7.75
C SER A 104 8.43 6.53 -9.26
N ASN A 105 8.58 5.50 -10.09
CA ASN A 105 8.31 5.65 -11.52
C ASN A 105 6.82 5.89 -11.69
N MET A 106 6.42 6.81 -12.58
CA MET A 106 5.03 7.23 -12.71
C MET A 106 4.57 7.27 -14.16
N VAL A 107 3.33 6.87 -14.37
CA VAL A 107 2.59 7.16 -15.61
C VAL A 107 1.74 8.39 -15.34
N LEU A 108 2.01 9.47 -16.07
CA LEU A 108 1.38 10.78 -15.91
C LEU A 108 0.51 11.11 -17.12
N GLU A 109 -0.58 11.84 -16.88
CA GLU A 109 -1.44 12.41 -17.91
C GLU A 109 -1.65 13.92 -17.69
N ASN A 110 -1.99 14.63 -18.78
CA ASN A 110 -2.23 16.07 -18.77
C ASN A 110 -1.07 16.85 -18.13
N VAL A 111 0.15 16.53 -18.56
CA VAL A 111 1.38 17.04 -17.95
C VAL A 111 1.68 18.42 -18.49
N LYS A 112 1.88 19.37 -17.58
CA LYS A 112 2.43 20.69 -17.85
C LYS A 112 3.85 20.76 -17.26
N GLU A 113 4.87 20.70 -18.11
CA GLU A 113 6.26 20.94 -17.69
C GLU A 113 6.53 22.44 -17.70
N MET A 114 7.17 22.94 -16.65
CA MET A 114 7.49 24.35 -16.43
C MET A 114 8.97 24.48 -16.09
N TRP A 115 9.64 25.45 -16.72
CA TRP A 115 11.04 25.80 -16.43
C TRP A 115 11.28 27.30 -16.66
N THR A 116 12.37 27.80 -16.10
CA THR A 116 12.80 29.18 -16.31
C THR A 116 14.07 29.17 -17.16
N GLU A 117 14.06 29.88 -18.27
CA GLU A 117 15.26 30.13 -19.07
C GLU A 117 15.88 31.46 -18.66
N ILE A 118 17.18 31.42 -18.38
CA ILE A 118 17.99 32.61 -18.19
C ILE A 118 18.64 32.92 -19.55
N PRO A 119 18.14 33.91 -20.29
CA PRO A 119 18.71 34.26 -21.59
C PRO A 119 20.18 34.71 -21.43
N LYS A 120 21.05 34.20 -22.31
CA LYS A 120 22.47 34.59 -22.34
C LYS A 120 22.58 36.04 -22.83
N GLY A 121 22.78 36.98 -21.90
CA GLY A 121 22.97 38.40 -22.18
C GLY A 121 22.94 39.25 -20.91
N LYS A 122 23.72 40.34 -20.87
CA LYS A 122 23.69 41.30 -19.75
C LYS A 122 22.28 41.92 -19.66
N ASN A 123 21.68 41.90 -18.48
CA ASN A 123 20.40 42.55 -18.11
C ASN A 123 19.09 41.97 -18.66
N LYS A 124 19.04 40.70 -19.04
CA LYS A 124 17.77 40.07 -19.46
C LYS A 124 17.08 39.37 -18.28
N LYS A 125 15.77 39.61 -18.13
CA LYS A 125 14.94 39.00 -17.08
C LYS A 125 14.78 37.48 -17.34
N PRO A 126 14.73 36.65 -16.28
CA PRO A 126 14.39 35.23 -16.43
C PRO A 126 13.00 35.08 -17.08
N VAL A 127 12.89 34.17 -18.05
CA VAL A 127 11.64 33.92 -18.79
C VAL A 127 11.09 32.56 -18.40
N ASN A 128 9.85 32.53 -17.91
CA ASN A 128 9.16 31.29 -17.60
C ASN A 128 8.58 30.69 -18.87
N LYS A 129 8.87 29.42 -19.12
CA LYS A 129 8.33 28.63 -20.22
C LYS A 129 7.55 27.45 -19.69
N ASP A 130 6.56 27.04 -20.46
CA ASP A 130 5.84 25.80 -20.24
C ASP A 130 5.68 25.01 -21.55
N ARG A 131 5.49 23.70 -21.40
CA ARG A 131 5.04 22.82 -22.49
C ARG A 131 4.00 21.84 -21.99
N PHE A 132 3.05 21.51 -22.85
CA PHE A 132 2.02 20.52 -22.57
C PHE A 132 2.35 19.17 -23.20
N ILE A 133 2.14 18.09 -22.44
CA ILE A 133 2.38 16.71 -22.85
C ILE A 133 1.19 15.86 -22.38
N SER A 134 0.47 15.25 -23.32
CA SER A 134 -0.76 14.53 -23.02
C SER A 134 -0.55 13.30 -22.14
N LYS A 135 0.51 12.52 -22.40
CA LYS A 135 0.89 11.31 -21.66
C LYS A 135 2.41 11.26 -21.52
N MET A 136 2.91 10.91 -20.35
CA MET A 136 4.35 10.84 -20.06
C MET A 136 4.64 9.69 -19.10
N PHE A 137 5.74 8.98 -19.33
CA PHE A 137 6.35 8.11 -18.34
C PHE A 137 7.51 8.85 -17.66
N LEU A 138 7.53 8.84 -16.33
CA LEU A 138 8.57 9.45 -15.49
C LEU A 138 9.33 8.35 -14.74
N ARG A 139 10.66 8.50 -14.66
CA ARG A 139 11.59 7.61 -13.98
C ARG A 139 12.52 8.40 -13.06
#